data_AF-A0A3A6NL28-F1
#
_entry.id   AF-A0A3A6NL28-F1
#
_cell.length_a   1.000
_cell.length_b   1.000
_cell.length_c   1.000
_cell.angle_alpha   90.00
_cell.angle_beta   90.00
_cell.angle_gamma   90.00
#
_symmetry.space_group_name_H-M   'P 1'
#
loop_
_entity.id
_entity.type
_entity.pdbx_description
1 polymer ?
#
loop_
_entity_poly.entity_id
_entity_poly.type
_entity_poly.pdbx_seq_one_letter_code
_entity_poly.pdbx_strand_id
1 'polypeptide(L)'
;MPEIMREHWFKRWYNYNKHQIPVIFTVIGTMIFTLFLDFRTGDIDFKSHISAINLLTNKVIGFYLFSIYMISLVQIANSIAFARKRSPVSLFLFTLLNAIQIFLVYLYIQVFYTEQATRTDGFIIPDYGYFSMNVMMIGAILYFISTVFAWIYVDWKYVHIEE
;
A
#
# COMPACT_ATOMS: atom_id res chain seq x y z
N MET A 1 -5.73 27.32 -41.72
CA MET A 1 -4.96 26.22 -41.08
C MET A 1 -5.67 25.87 -39.80
N PRO A 2 -6.10 24.61 -39.59
CA PRO A 2 -6.66 24.23 -38.30
C PRO A 2 -5.53 24.30 -37.27
N GLU A 3 -5.76 25.03 -36.18
CA GLU A 3 -4.88 25.01 -35.01
C GLU A 3 -4.77 23.57 -34.53
N ILE A 4 -3.56 23.01 -34.60
CA ILE A 4 -3.26 21.75 -33.94
C ILE A 4 -3.27 22.08 -32.44
N MET A 5 -4.43 21.96 -31.80
CA MET A 5 -4.53 22.04 -30.35
C MET A 5 -3.63 20.96 -29.76
N ARG A 6 -2.47 21.38 -29.26
CA ARG A 6 -1.51 20.49 -28.61
C ARG A 6 -2.20 19.90 -27.38
N GLU A 7 -2.50 18.61 -27.42
CA GLU A 7 -3.10 17.92 -26.30
C GLU A 7 -2.23 18.12 -25.04
N HIS A 8 -2.85 18.51 -23.93
CA HIS A 8 -2.11 18.80 -22.70
C HIS A 8 -1.25 17.61 -22.26
N TRP A 9 -0.06 17.90 -21.73
CA TRP A 9 0.94 16.89 -21.38
C TRP A 9 0.40 15.79 -20.45
N PHE A 10 -0.49 16.15 -19.51
CA PHE A 10 -1.07 15.21 -18.54
C PHE A 10 -2.02 14.21 -19.20
N LYS A 11 -2.80 14.62 -20.21
CA LYS A 11 -3.68 13.71 -20.97
C LYS A 11 -2.85 12.71 -21.78
N ARG A 12 -1.80 13.21 -22.44
CA ARG A 12 -0.85 12.36 -23.18
C ARG A 12 -0.16 11.34 -22.27
N TRP A 13 0.34 11.79 -21.12
CA TRP A 13 0.97 10.91 -20.14
C TRP A 13 0.00 9.85 -19.63
N TYR A 14 -1.23 10.24 -19.30
CA TYR A 14 -2.26 9.31 -18.86
C TYR A 14 -2.59 8.26 -19.92
N ASN A 15 -2.85 8.68 -21.16
CA ASN A 15 -3.18 7.76 -22.25
C ASN A 15 -2.05 6.75 -22.53
N TYR A 16 -0.79 7.17 -22.40
CA TYR A 16 0.36 6.29 -22.57
C TYR A 16 0.54 5.31 -21.39
N ASN A 17 0.33 5.78 -20.16
CA ASN A 17 0.66 5.02 -18.95
C ASN A 17 -0.53 4.33 -18.28
N LYS A 18 -1.76 4.50 -18.79
CA LYS A 18 -2.99 4.05 -18.11
C LYS A 18 -2.94 2.62 -17.57
N HIS A 19 -2.35 1.68 -18.32
CA HIS A 19 -2.23 0.28 -17.93
C HIS A 19 -1.12 0.01 -16.89
N GLN A 20 -0.18 0.94 -16.71
CA GLN A 20 0.88 0.90 -15.72
C GLN A 20 0.49 1.61 -14.42
N ILE A 21 -0.59 2.40 -14.41
CA ILE A 21 -1.07 3.13 -13.22
C ILE A 21 -1.23 2.22 -11.98
N PRO A 22 -1.85 1.02 -12.07
CA PRO A 22 -1.92 0.12 -10.91
C PRO A 22 -0.53 -0.26 -10.38
N VAL A 23 0.43 -0.52 -11.28
CA VAL A 23 1.80 -0.87 -10.90
C VAL A 23 2.49 0.30 -10.20
N ILE A 24 2.38 1.51 -10.76
CA ILE A 24 2.98 2.72 -10.20
C ILE A 24 2.48 2.93 -8.76
N PHE A 25 1.17 2.87 -8.54
CA PHE A 25 0.61 3.04 -7.19
C PHE A 25 1.02 1.91 -6.24
N THR A 26 1.10 0.67 -6.73
CA THR A 26 1.55 -0.47 -5.91
C THR A 26 3.01 -0.30 -5.50
N VAL A 27 3.89 0.05 -6.43
CA VAL A 27 5.32 0.27 -6.17
C VAL A 27 5.54 1.42 -5.20
N ILE A 28 4.86 2.55 -5.40
CA ILE A 28 4.93 3.68 -4.45
C ILE A 28 4.43 3.25 -3.07
N GLY A 29 3.29 2.55 -3.00
CA GLY A 29 2.78 2.03 -1.73
C GLY A 29 3.75 1.07 -1.05
N THR A 30 4.39 0.16 -1.80
CA THR A 30 5.40 -0.76 -1.25
C THR A 30 6.60 0.00 -0.70
N MET A 31 7.08 1.03 -1.40
CA MET A 31 8.16 1.88 -0.91
C MET A 31 7.75 2.59 0.38
N ILE A 32 6.52 3.11 0.47
CA ILE A 32 6.02 3.72 1.71
C ILE A 32 5.96 2.71 2.85
N PHE A 33 5.55 1.46 2.60
CA PHE A 33 5.58 0.44 3.64
C PHE A 33 7.00 0.07 4.09
N THR A 34 8.01 0.15 3.22
CA THR A 34 9.34 -0.44 3.50
C THR A 34 10.45 0.58 3.78
N LEU A 35 10.32 1.85 3.37
CA LEU A 35 11.40 2.85 3.47
C LEU A 35 11.52 3.51 4.84
N PHE A 36 10.44 3.56 5.62
CA PHE A 36 10.44 4.19 6.94
C PHE A 36 10.86 3.20 8.02
N LEU A 37 12.05 2.60 7.85
CA LEU A 37 12.67 1.81 8.90
C LEU A 37 13.42 2.72 9.87
N ASP A 38 13.43 2.33 11.14
CA ASP A 38 14.18 3.02 12.18
C ASP A 38 15.68 2.99 11.85
N PHE A 39 16.35 4.13 11.97
CA PHE A 39 17.79 4.22 11.81
C PHE A 39 18.40 5.21 12.79
N ARG A 40 19.63 4.91 13.21
CA ARG A 40 20.41 5.76 14.10
C ARG A 40 21.81 5.93 13.54
N THR A 41 22.20 7.17 13.26
CA THR A 41 23.51 7.53 12.71
C THR A 41 24.06 8.75 13.42
N GLY A 42 25.06 8.53 14.27
CA GLY A 42 25.66 9.59 15.09
C GLY A 42 24.61 10.24 16.00
N ASP A 43 24.37 11.53 15.79
CA ASP A 43 23.41 12.34 16.53
C ASP A 43 21.97 12.26 15.99
N ILE A 44 21.74 11.60 14.85
CA ILE A 44 20.41 11.43 14.26
C ILE A 44 19.81 10.11 14.74
N ASP A 45 18.65 10.19 15.42
CA ASP A 45 17.86 9.04 15.88
C ASP A 45 16.46 9.11 15.25
N PHE A 46 16.30 8.45 14.10
CA PHE A 46 15.02 8.38 13.39
C PHE A 46 14.19 7.20 13.89
N LYS A 47 13.13 7.51 14.64
CA LYS A 47 12.17 6.54 15.19
C LYS A 47 10.94 6.45 14.32
N SER A 48 10.55 5.23 13.98
CA SER A 48 9.39 4.98 13.13
C SER A 48 8.66 3.72 13.58
N HIS A 49 8.50 2.73 12.70
CA HIS A 49 7.71 1.53 12.92
C HIS A 49 8.24 0.67 14.07
N ILE A 50 9.55 0.42 14.16
CA ILE A 50 10.11 -0.52 15.14
C ILE A 50 10.06 0.06 16.55
N SER A 51 10.49 1.31 16.73
CA SER A 51 10.38 2.02 17.99
C SER A 51 8.93 2.19 18.42
N ALA A 52 8.00 2.45 17.49
CA ALA A 52 6.57 2.56 17.78
C ALA A 52 6.01 1.25 18.35
N ILE A 53 6.31 0.10 17.74
CA ILE A 53 5.75 -1.17 18.20
C ILE A 53 6.40 -1.70 19.48
N ASN A 54 7.66 -1.33 19.77
CA ASN A 54 8.35 -1.82 20.96
C ASN A 54 7.73 -1.32 22.27
N LEU A 55 7.04 -0.18 22.23
CA LEU A 55 6.29 0.36 23.37
C LEU A 55 5.01 -0.40 23.71
N LEU A 56 4.52 -1.18 22.75
CA LEU A 56 3.27 -1.90 22.87
C LEU A 56 3.50 -3.21 23.62
N THR A 57 2.55 -3.56 24.48
CA THR A 57 2.55 -4.80 25.26
C THR A 57 2.17 -6.01 24.38
N ASN A 58 1.28 -5.81 23.42
CA ASN A 58 0.82 -6.78 22.46
C ASN A 58 1.86 -7.00 21.36
N LYS A 59 2.55 -8.14 21.40
CA LYS A 59 3.61 -8.49 20.45
C LYS A 59 3.11 -9.03 19.11
N VAL A 60 1.80 -9.29 18.96
CA VAL A 60 1.19 -9.68 17.67
C VAL A 60 1.39 -8.58 16.62
N ILE A 61 1.53 -7.33 17.03
CA ILE A 61 1.79 -6.23 16.11
C ILE A 61 3.09 -6.40 15.29
N GLY A 62 4.10 -7.06 15.85
CA GLY A 62 5.32 -7.39 15.12
C GLY A 62 5.06 -8.35 13.96
N PHE A 63 4.16 -9.32 14.16
CA PHE A 63 3.71 -10.23 13.10
C PHE A 63 2.91 -9.49 12.02
N TYR A 64 2.06 -8.52 12.39
CA TYR A 64 1.36 -7.68 11.41
C TYR A 64 2.34 -6.85 10.57
N LEU A 65 3.31 -6.19 11.21
CA LEU A 65 4.34 -5.42 10.52
C LEU A 65 5.16 -6.30 9.55
N PHE A 66 5.59 -7.47 10.01
CA PHE A 66 6.28 -8.46 9.17
C PHE A 66 5.42 -8.89 7.97
N SER A 67 4.15 -9.20 8.21
CA SER A 67 3.22 -9.64 7.16
C SER A 67 2.96 -8.54 6.13
N ILE A 68 2.81 -7.29 6.57
CA ILE A 68 2.70 -6.10 5.71
C ILE A 68 3.91 -5.99 4.78
N TYR A 69 5.13 -6.18 5.29
CA TYR A 69 6.34 -6.10 4.48
C TYR A 69 6.43 -7.26 3.48
N MET A 70 6.16 -8.49 3.92
CA MET A 70 6.20 -9.67 3.05
C MET A 70 5.17 -9.59 1.91
N ILE A 71 3.92 -9.23 2.22
CA ILE A 71 2.88 -9.08 1.20
C ILE A 71 3.20 -7.92 0.27
N SER A 72 3.80 -6.82 0.77
CA SER A 72 4.21 -5.72 -0.09
C SER A 72 5.22 -6.16 -1.17
N LEU A 73 6.22 -6.98 -0.79
CA LEU A 73 7.19 -7.55 -1.73
C LEU A 73 6.52 -8.47 -2.76
N VAL A 74 5.62 -9.35 -2.30
CA VAL A 74 4.85 -10.23 -3.20
C VAL A 74 3.98 -9.41 -4.16
N GLN A 75 3.42 -8.30 -3.68
CA GLN A 75 2.56 -7.43 -4.49
C GLN A 75 3.32 -6.67 -5.58
N ILE A 76 4.60 -6.35 -5.39
CA ILE A 76 5.42 -5.84 -6.50
C ILE A 76 5.43 -6.86 -7.64
N ALA A 77 5.77 -8.12 -7.35
CA ALA A 77 5.84 -9.17 -8.36
C ALA A 77 4.48 -9.40 -9.05
N ASN A 78 3.42 -9.45 -8.27
CA ASN A 78 2.06 -9.63 -8.77
C ASN A 78 1.58 -8.43 -9.62
N SER A 79 1.92 -7.20 -9.23
CA SER A 79 1.60 -5.98 -10.00
C SER A 79 2.26 -5.98 -11.38
N ILE A 80 3.53 -6.39 -11.46
CA ILE A 80 4.28 -6.50 -12.71
C ILE A 80 3.67 -7.59 -13.60
N ALA A 81 3.28 -8.73 -13.02
CA ALA A 81 2.59 -9.80 -13.74
C ALA A 81 1.23 -9.33 -14.28
N PHE A 82 0.46 -8.58 -13.48
CA PHE A 82 -0.80 -7.99 -13.88
C PHE A 82 -0.62 -7.02 -15.06
N ALA A 83 0.37 -6.13 -15.03
CA ALA A 83 0.60 -5.19 -16.14
C ALA A 83 0.89 -5.85 -17.50
N ARG A 84 1.47 -7.06 -17.50
CA ARG A 84 1.76 -7.81 -18.74
C ARG A 84 0.51 -8.48 -19.30
N LYS A 85 -0.21 -9.25 -18.46
CA LYS A 85 -1.30 -10.11 -18.92
C LYS A 85 -2.69 -9.48 -18.78
N ARG A 86 -2.89 -8.68 -17.73
CA ARG A 86 -4.16 -7.99 -17.39
C ARG A 86 -5.37 -8.92 -17.40
N SER A 87 -5.19 -10.19 -17.06
CA SER A 87 -6.27 -11.17 -17.10
C SER A 87 -7.17 -11.05 -15.86
N PRO A 88 -8.46 -11.45 -15.96
CA PRO A 88 -9.38 -11.48 -14.83
C PRO A 88 -8.85 -12.29 -13.64
N VAL A 89 -8.20 -13.43 -13.90
CA VAL A 89 -7.57 -14.24 -12.84
C VAL A 89 -6.51 -13.44 -12.09
N SER A 90 -5.64 -12.71 -12.82
CA SER A 90 -4.64 -11.85 -12.19
C SER A 90 -5.28 -10.66 -11.46
N LEU A 91 -6.40 -10.13 -11.94
CA LEU A 91 -7.16 -9.07 -11.26
C LEU A 91 -7.69 -9.54 -9.91
N PHE A 92 -8.29 -10.74 -9.85
CA PHE A 92 -8.82 -11.27 -8.59
C PHE A 92 -7.71 -11.53 -7.58
N LEU A 93 -6.58 -12.12 -8.01
CA LEU A 93 -5.41 -12.30 -7.14
C LEU A 93 -4.87 -10.95 -6.65
N PHE A 94 -4.75 -9.97 -7.54
CA PHE A 94 -4.33 -8.61 -7.22
C PHE A 94 -5.23 -7.94 -6.19
N THR A 95 -6.55 -8.05 -6.39
CA THR A 95 -7.58 -7.52 -5.48
C THR A 95 -7.51 -8.21 -4.12
N LEU A 96 -7.42 -9.53 -4.09
CA LEU A 96 -7.35 -10.30 -2.85
C LEU A 96 -6.12 -9.93 -2.03
N LEU A 97 -4.94 -9.91 -2.66
CA LEU A 97 -3.70 -9.56 -1.97
C LEU A 97 -3.70 -8.10 -1.48
N ASN A 98 -4.29 -7.16 -2.23
CA ASN A 98 -4.46 -5.77 -1.78
C ASN A 98 -5.45 -5.66 -0.62
N ALA A 99 -6.54 -6.42 -0.65
CA ALA A 99 -7.52 -6.47 0.44
C ALA A 99 -6.88 -7.02 1.73
N ILE A 100 -6.09 -8.08 1.63
CA ILE A 100 -5.33 -8.63 2.76
C ILE A 100 -4.35 -7.57 3.30
N GLN A 101 -3.64 -6.86 2.43
CA GLN A 101 -2.73 -5.79 2.85
C GLN A 101 -3.45 -4.68 3.62
N ILE A 102 -4.57 -4.19 3.10
CA ILE A 102 -5.39 -3.14 3.75
C ILE A 102 -5.92 -3.65 5.11
N PHE A 103 -6.36 -4.90 5.17
CA PHE A 103 -6.82 -5.51 6.41
C PHE A 103 -5.71 -5.62 7.45
N LEU A 104 -4.49 -6.02 7.06
CA LEU A 104 -3.35 -6.06 7.97
C LEU A 104 -2.96 -4.68 8.49
N VAL A 105 -3.02 -3.65 7.64
CA VAL A 105 -2.80 -2.26 8.06
C VAL A 105 -3.87 -1.82 9.05
N TYR A 106 -5.13 -2.17 8.81
CA TYR A 106 -6.21 -1.92 9.75
C TYR A 106 -5.93 -2.58 11.11
N LEU A 107 -5.59 -3.87 11.13
CA LEU A 107 -5.24 -4.58 12.37
C LEU A 107 -4.03 -3.95 13.07
N TYR A 108 -3.00 -3.57 12.32
CA TYR A 108 -1.82 -2.89 12.85
C TYR A 108 -2.19 -1.60 13.60
N ILE A 109 -3.01 -0.75 12.99
CA ILE A 109 -3.48 0.51 13.59
C ILE A 109 -4.38 0.25 14.81
N GLN A 110 -5.26 -0.74 14.72
CA GLN A 110 -6.17 -1.08 15.82
C GLN A 110 -5.43 -1.49 17.09
N VAL A 111 -4.25 -2.12 17.00
CA VAL A 111 -3.47 -2.46 18.20
C VAL A 111 -3.06 -1.20 18.97
N PHE A 112 -2.64 -0.12 18.29
CA PHE A 112 -2.27 1.13 18.96
C PHE A 112 -3.44 1.74 19.72
N TYR A 113 -4.61 1.87 19.07
CA TYR A 113 -5.79 2.45 19.71
C TYR A 113 -6.36 1.55 20.81
N THR A 114 -6.31 0.23 20.62
CA THR A 114 -6.75 -0.74 21.65
C THR A 114 -5.86 -0.65 22.87
N GLU A 115 -4.54 -0.59 22.71
CA GLU A 115 -3.63 -0.45 23.85
C GLU A 115 -3.80 0.89 24.56
N GLN A 116 -3.97 1.99 23.82
CA GLN A 116 -4.26 3.28 24.42
C GLN A 116 -5.56 3.25 25.24
N ALA A 117 -6.60 2.54 24.77
CA ALA A 117 -7.88 2.48 25.45
C ALA A 117 -7.92 1.51 26.64
N THR A 118 -7.08 0.46 26.63
CA THR A 118 -7.18 -0.64 27.61
C THR A 118 -6.11 -0.63 28.68
N ARG A 119 -4.98 0.06 28.46
CA ARG A 119 -3.91 0.10 29.45
C ARG A 119 -4.25 1.01 30.63
N THR A 120 -3.97 0.53 31.83
CA THR A 120 -4.22 1.23 33.08
C THR A 120 -3.07 2.16 33.50
N ASP A 121 -1.94 2.12 32.80
CA ASP A 121 -0.74 2.92 33.09
C ASP A 121 -0.77 4.32 32.44
N GLY A 122 -1.89 4.70 31.81
CA GLY A 122 -2.03 6.00 31.15
C GLY A 122 -1.21 6.13 29.87
N PHE A 123 -0.97 5.01 29.17
CA PHE A 123 -0.23 5.00 27.91
C PHE A 123 -0.80 5.98 26.88
N ILE A 124 0.08 6.84 26.35
CA ILE A 124 -0.21 7.77 25.27
C ILE A 124 0.63 7.36 24.06
N ILE A 125 0.00 7.30 22.89
CA ILE A 125 0.70 7.05 21.62
C ILE A 125 1.65 8.23 21.37
N PRO A 126 2.97 7.99 21.25
CA PRO A 126 3.91 9.06 20.97
C PRO A 126 3.85 9.49 19.50
N ASP A 127 4.45 10.64 19.18
CA ASP A 127 4.44 11.21 17.82
C ASP A 127 4.94 10.25 16.74
N TYR A 128 5.98 9.46 17.04
CA TYR A 128 6.49 8.44 16.11
C TYR A 128 5.53 7.26 15.92
N GLY A 129 4.66 6.99 16.90
CA GLY A 129 3.56 6.04 16.78
C GLY A 129 2.48 6.55 15.83
N TYR A 130 2.08 7.82 15.96
CA TYR A 130 1.18 8.46 14.99
C TYR A 130 1.80 8.54 13.60
N PHE A 131 3.07 8.89 13.49
CA PHE A 131 3.80 8.89 12.23
C PHE A 131 3.76 7.50 11.56
N SER A 132 4.09 6.45 12.33
CA SER A 132 4.03 5.06 11.88
C SER A 132 2.65 4.67 11.32
N MET A 133 1.58 4.97 12.07
CA MET A 133 0.21 4.69 11.63
C MET A 133 -0.17 5.45 10.36
N ASN A 134 0.20 6.73 10.26
CA ASN A 134 -0.09 7.55 9.08
C ASN A 134 0.63 7.04 7.83
N VAL A 135 1.91 6.68 7.94
CA VAL A 135 2.68 6.06 6.84
C VAL A 135 1.98 4.79 6.36
N MET A 136 1.56 3.91 7.28
CA MET A 136 0.83 2.68 6.94
C MET A 136 -0.51 2.98 6.25
N MET A 137 -1.28 3.96 6.72
CA MET A 137 -2.54 4.37 6.08
C MET A 137 -2.34 4.89 4.67
N ILE A 138 -1.31 5.73 4.44
CA ILE A 138 -1.01 6.27 3.10
C ILE A 138 -0.67 5.10 2.16
N GLY A 139 0.15 4.15 2.59
CA GLY A 139 0.46 2.94 1.81
C GLY A 139 -0.81 2.15 1.45
N ALA A 140 -1.72 1.96 2.41
CA ALA A 140 -2.98 1.26 2.18
C ALA A 140 -3.90 1.99 1.20
N ILE A 141 -3.97 3.32 1.26
CA ILE A 141 -4.73 4.15 0.31
C ILE A 141 -4.20 3.98 -1.10
N LEU A 142 -2.87 3.95 -1.29
CA LEU A 142 -2.28 3.72 -2.62
C LEU A 142 -2.62 2.33 -3.16
N TYR A 143 -2.64 1.30 -2.31
CA TYR A 143 -3.05 -0.06 -2.69
C TYR A 143 -4.54 -0.12 -3.04
N PHE A 144 -5.39 0.63 -2.35
CA PHE A 144 -6.79 0.76 -2.68
C PHE A 144 -6.98 1.44 -4.06
N ILE A 145 -6.34 2.60 -4.27
CA ILE A 145 -6.39 3.32 -5.55
C ILE A 145 -5.87 2.43 -6.69
N SER A 146 -4.76 1.72 -6.45
CA SER A 146 -4.20 0.75 -7.38
C SER A 146 -5.22 -0.33 -7.78
N THR A 147 -5.95 -0.87 -6.80
CA THR A 147 -7.03 -1.85 -7.04
C THR A 147 -8.12 -1.27 -7.93
N VAL A 148 -8.60 -0.05 -7.64
CA VAL A 148 -9.63 0.61 -8.45
C VAL A 148 -9.17 0.74 -9.91
N PHE A 149 -7.94 1.19 -10.15
CA PHE A 149 -7.40 1.28 -11.51
C PHE A 149 -7.18 -0.09 -12.17
N ALA A 150 -6.83 -1.13 -11.41
CA ALA A 150 -6.71 -2.48 -11.95
C ALA A 150 -8.05 -2.99 -12.49
N TRP A 151 -9.15 -2.71 -11.79
CA TRP A 151 -10.50 -3.06 -12.25
C TRP A 151 -10.91 -2.28 -13.51
N ILE A 152 -10.51 -1.02 -13.64
CA ILE A 152 -10.80 -0.19 -14.83
C ILE A 152 -10.04 -0.70 -16.07
N TYR A 153 -8.81 -1.21 -15.89
CA TYR A 153 -7.90 -1.53 -17.00
C TYR A 153 -7.65 -3.02 -17.25
N VAL A 154 -8.44 -3.89 -16.62
CA VAL A 154 -8.42 -5.32 -16.90
C VAL A 154 -8.90 -5.60 -18.32
N ASP A 155 -8.30 -6.60 -18.96
CA ASP A 155 -8.73 -7.07 -20.27
C ASP A 155 -9.74 -8.21 -20.10
N TRP A 156 -11.02 -7.89 -20.29
CA TRP A 156 -12.12 -8.85 -20.20
C TRP A 156 -12.20 -9.79 -21.39
N LYS A 157 -11.41 -9.58 -22.46
CA LYS A 157 -11.37 -10.46 -23.64
C LYS A 157 -11.02 -11.91 -23.29
N TYR A 158 -10.37 -12.13 -22.14
CA TYR A 158 -9.99 -13.45 -21.64
C TYR A 158 -11.12 -14.19 -20.89
N VAL A 159 -12.28 -13.56 -20.69
CA VAL A 159 -13.53 -14.25 -20.36
C VAL A 159 -14.28 -14.39 -21.67
N HIS A 160 -14.41 -15.61 -22.19
CA HIS A 160 -15.34 -15.84 -23.29
C HIS A 160 -16.73 -15.47 -22.79
N ILE A 161 -17.24 -14.34 -23.27
CA ILE A 161 -18.66 -14.03 -23.22
C ILE A 161 -19.22 -14.82 -24.40
N GLU A 162 -19.82 -15.97 -24.13
CA GLU A 162 -20.70 -16.61 -25.11
C GLU A 162 -21.83 -15.61 -25.37
N GLU A 163 -21.88 -15.06 -26.59
CA GLU A 163 -23.08 -14.39 -27.12
C GLU A 163 -24.13 -15.44 -27.50
#